data_AF-A0A6B2M4B2-F1
#
_entry.id   AF-A0A6B2M4B2-F1
#
_cell.length_a   1.000
_cell.length_b   1.000
_cell.length_c   1.000
_cell.angle_alpha   90.00
_cell.angle_beta   90.00
_cell.angle_gamma   90.00
#
_symmetry.space_group_name_H-M   'P 1'
#
loop_
_entity.id
_entity.type
_entity.pdbx_description
1 polymer ?
#
loop_
_entity_poly.entity_id
_entity_poly.type
_entity_poly.pdbx_seq_one_letter_code
_entity_poly.pdbx_strand_id
1 'polypeptide(L)'
;MHYFLFLLSGSCLSLQGAIVIDGPTTDWQAILPSDPTRQSDYFNDEQAQAADIDIVGNADNPGFYVQFWNGGDDTSRTDGQLAFRLRISGEANPAGFSNYAFIGMDLTGDGVIDIFAEAAGGNDDEILIKNAGSDLNDGPSTTSITDVGAITYAKDASNFSWTAVTDTNDPGATLDIDGAAGNDYFVSFLIPYADLVLAASNFGIDPAYDDTKTISYIAATGTQANAINSDFNALNKEEASSTSSWETLGAISEELNADGTVAVPEPATFALFVGLAVLFVGLRNPRRRK
;
A
#
# COMPACT_ATOMS: atom_id res chain seq x y z
N MET A 1 15.29 -40.32 -22.08
CA MET A 1 14.61 -39.11 -22.60
C MET A 1 13.55 -38.73 -21.60
N HIS A 2 13.85 -37.80 -20.71
CA HIS A 2 12.89 -37.23 -19.77
C HIS A 2 12.36 -35.95 -20.40
N TYR A 3 11.07 -35.92 -20.74
CA TYR A 3 10.40 -34.71 -21.22
C TYR A 3 10.02 -33.86 -20.00
N PHE A 4 10.63 -32.69 -19.89
CA PHE A 4 10.23 -31.65 -18.96
C PHE A 4 9.02 -30.93 -19.57
N LEU A 5 7.84 -31.11 -18.98
CA LEU A 5 6.62 -30.43 -19.38
C LEU A 5 6.59 -29.07 -18.66
N PHE A 6 6.82 -28.00 -19.41
CA PHE A 6 6.59 -26.63 -18.94
C PHE A 6 5.08 -26.40 -18.89
N LEU A 7 4.51 -26.36 -17.69
CA LEU A 7 3.15 -25.84 -17.46
C LEU A 7 3.24 -24.30 -17.54
N LEU A 8 2.80 -23.73 -18.67
CA LEU A 8 2.41 -22.33 -18.71
C LEU A 8 1.12 -22.20 -17.88
N SER A 9 1.23 -21.66 -16.67
CA SER A 9 0.08 -21.11 -15.95
C SER A 9 -0.39 -19.89 -16.71
N GLY A 10 -1.40 -20.07 -17.56
CA GLY A 10 -2.12 -18.95 -18.15
C GLY A 10 -2.82 -18.19 -17.03
N SER A 11 -2.39 -16.96 -16.79
CA SER A 11 -3.10 -16.00 -15.95
C SER A 11 -4.51 -15.86 -16.52
N CYS A 12 -5.50 -16.37 -15.78
CA CYS A 12 -6.89 -16.10 -16.10
C CYS A 12 -7.10 -14.61 -15.80
N LEU A 13 -7.18 -13.78 -16.84
CA LEU A 13 -7.62 -12.39 -16.72
C LEU A 13 -9.03 -12.41 -16.10
N SER A 14 -9.13 -12.21 -14.78
CA SER A 14 -10.40 -11.93 -14.14
C SER A 14 -10.80 -10.52 -14.55
N LEU A 15 -11.98 -10.38 -15.14
CA LEU A 15 -12.63 -9.08 -15.28
C LEU A 15 -12.92 -8.58 -13.85
N GLN A 16 -12.02 -7.79 -13.28
CA GLN A 16 -12.20 -7.28 -11.93
C GLN A 16 -13.33 -6.26 -11.95
N GLY A 17 -14.39 -6.53 -11.19
CA GLY A 17 -15.48 -5.59 -10.99
C GLY A 17 -15.02 -4.36 -10.22
N ALA A 18 -15.88 -3.35 -10.14
CA ALA A 18 -15.64 -2.21 -9.24
C ALA A 18 -15.36 -2.70 -7.81
N ILE A 19 -14.56 -1.94 -7.06
CA ILE A 19 -14.11 -2.32 -5.73
C ILE A 19 -15.32 -2.46 -4.79
N VAL A 20 -15.39 -3.59 -4.09
CA VAL A 20 -16.33 -3.81 -2.99
C VAL A 20 -15.58 -3.54 -1.70
N ILE A 21 -15.83 -2.39 -1.08
CA ILE A 21 -14.98 -1.84 -0.01
C ILE A 21 -14.89 -2.73 1.23
N ASP A 22 -15.93 -3.51 1.52
CA ASP A 22 -16.03 -4.49 2.60
C ASP A 22 -15.89 -5.95 2.12
N GLY A 23 -15.45 -6.14 0.87
CA GLY A 23 -15.26 -7.45 0.24
C GLY A 23 -14.16 -8.30 0.90
N PRO A 24 -14.03 -9.58 0.52
CA PRO A 24 -13.06 -10.50 1.11
C PRO A 24 -11.63 -10.10 0.78
N THR A 25 -10.69 -10.26 1.73
CA THR A 25 -9.24 -10.03 1.55
C THR A 25 -8.63 -10.80 0.38
N THR A 26 -9.29 -11.86 -0.12
CA THR A 26 -8.89 -12.57 -1.34
C THR A 26 -8.93 -11.72 -2.62
N ASP A 27 -9.67 -10.61 -2.60
CA ASP A 27 -9.74 -9.64 -3.70
C ASP A 27 -8.74 -8.48 -3.52
N TRP A 28 -8.02 -8.46 -2.39
CA TRP A 28 -7.08 -7.42 -2.00
C TRP A 28 -5.65 -7.93 -2.09
N GLN A 29 -4.74 -7.02 -2.42
CA GLN A 29 -3.31 -7.29 -2.43
C GLN A 29 -2.71 -6.89 -1.09
N ALA A 30 -2.15 -7.86 -0.37
CA ALA A 30 -1.41 -7.59 0.85
C ALA A 30 -0.17 -6.75 0.55
N ILE A 31 0.05 -5.71 1.35
CA ILE A 31 1.25 -4.90 1.30
C ILE A 31 2.14 -5.27 2.48
N LEU A 32 3.35 -5.69 2.16
CA LEU A 32 4.33 -6.13 3.13
C LEU A 32 5.51 -5.14 3.16
N PRO A 33 6.18 -5.01 4.32
CA PRO A 33 7.45 -4.28 4.40
C PRO A 33 8.47 -4.85 3.41
N SER A 34 9.34 -3.99 2.88
CA SER A 34 10.41 -4.39 1.95
C SER A 34 11.42 -5.35 2.55
N ASP A 35 11.64 -5.31 3.88
CA ASP A 35 12.40 -6.34 4.57
C ASP A 35 11.51 -7.56 4.91
N PRO A 36 11.70 -8.72 4.25
CA PRO A 36 10.85 -9.90 4.45
C PRO A 36 11.04 -10.57 5.82
N THR A 37 12.01 -10.13 6.62
CA THR A 37 12.20 -10.60 7.99
C THR A 37 11.32 -9.86 9.00
N ARG A 38 10.72 -8.74 8.58
CA ARG A 38 9.75 -7.99 9.38
C ARG A 38 8.39 -8.65 9.28
N GLN A 39 7.67 -8.64 10.38
CA GLN A 39 6.25 -8.97 10.36
C GLN A 39 5.44 -7.81 9.80
N SER A 40 4.20 -8.09 9.39
CA SER A 40 3.31 -7.02 8.93
C SER A 40 3.11 -5.99 10.00
N ASP A 41 2.88 -6.40 11.27
CA ASP A 41 2.97 -5.47 12.38
C ASP A 41 3.24 -6.11 13.73
N TYR A 42 3.71 -5.33 14.71
CA TYR A 42 3.71 -5.79 16.09
C TYR A 42 2.32 -5.56 16.70
N PHE A 43 2.12 -6.01 17.92
CA PHE A 43 0.89 -5.76 18.66
C PHE A 43 1.28 -5.06 19.95
N ASN A 44 0.43 -4.16 20.45
CA ASN A 44 0.74 -3.32 21.62
C ASN A 44 2.00 -2.43 21.45
N ASP A 45 2.32 -2.03 20.23
CA ASP A 45 3.42 -1.12 19.94
C ASP A 45 2.97 0.31 19.62
N GLU A 46 1.66 0.56 19.71
CA GLU A 46 1.08 1.88 19.62
C GLU A 46 1.75 2.85 20.63
N GLN A 47 2.08 4.03 20.13
CA GLN A 47 2.66 5.13 20.90
C GLN A 47 1.60 5.85 21.73
N ALA A 48 0.40 6.03 21.18
CA ALA A 48 -0.72 6.67 21.85
C ALA A 48 -1.60 5.64 22.57
N GLN A 49 -2.09 5.98 23.77
CA GLN A 49 -3.04 5.11 24.48
C GLN A 49 -4.49 5.48 24.12
N ALA A 50 -4.91 5.10 22.93
CA ALA A 50 -6.30 5.21 22.47
C ALA A 50 -6.83 3.84 22.04
N ALA A 51 -8.15 3.69 22.00
CA ALA A 51 -8.78 2.50 21.46
C ALA A 51 -8.77 2.53 19.93
N ASP A 52 -8.73 1.35 19.30
CA ASP A 52 -8.90 1.18 17.86
C ASP A 52 -7.89 2.01 17.02
N ILE A 53 -6.60 1.95 17.39
CA ILE A 53 -5.49 2.62 16.68
C ILE A 53 -4.27 1.75 16.42
N ASP A 54 -4.12 0.64 17.12
CA ASP A 54 -2.99 -0.26 16.97
C ASP A 54 -3.25 -1.12 15.73
N ILE A 55 -2.41 -0.99 14.72
CA ILE A 55 -2.48 -1.80 13.52
C ILE A 55 -1.97 -3.19 13.93
N VAL A 56 -2.61 -4.23 13.44
CA VAL A 56 -2.20 -5.61 13.77
C VAL A 56 -2.10 -6.45 12.53
N GLY A 57 -1.01 -7.20 12.44
CA GLY A 57 -0.80 -8.12 11.35
C GLY A 57 0.35 -9.09 11.60
N ASN A 58 0.32 -10.23 10.95
CA ASN A 58 1.39 -11.22 11.00
C ASN A 58 1.63 -11.82 9.60
N ALA A 59 2.46 -12.87 9.52
CA ALA A 59 2.82 -13.49 8.24
C ALA A 59 1.62 -14.11 7.49
N ASP A 60 0.60 -14.57 8.21
CA ASP A 60 -0.60 -15.21 7.65
C ASP A 60 -1.79 -14.23 7.54
N ASN A 61 -1.78 -13.16 8.32
CA ASN A 61 -2.83 -12.13 8.37
C ASN A 61 -2.21 -10.74 8.26
N PRO A 62 -1.95 -10.22 7.05
CA PRO A 62 -1.40 -8.88 6.86
C PRO A 62 -2.23 -7.79 7.55
N GLY A 63 -1.54 -6.75 8.01
CA GLY A 63 -2.11 -5.55 8.64
C GLY A 63 -2.52 -4.49 7.62
N PHE A 64 -1.97 -4.53 6.41
CA PHE A 64 -2.23 -3.55 5.36
C PHE A 64 -2.46 -4.19 3.98
N TYR A 65 -3.46 -3.70 3.27
CA TYR A 65 -3.83 -4.15 1.93
C TYR A 65 -4.20 -2.97 1.02
N VAL A 66 -4.03 -3.19 -0.28
CA VAL A 66 -4.51 -2.30 -1.33
C VAL A 66 -5.38 -3.06 -2.33
N GLN A 67 -6.22 -2.33 -3.04
CA GLN A 67 -6.92 -2.83 -4.22
C GLN A 67 -7.00 -1.74 -5.27
N PHE A 68 -6.77 -2.09 -6.53
CA PHE A 68 -6.91 -1.19 -7.66
C PHE A 68 -7.93 -1.73 -8.66
N TRP A 69 -8.70 -0.81 -9.22
CA TRP A 69 -9.59 -1.10 -10.33
C TRP A 69 -9.41 -0.01 -11.38
N ASN A 70 -9.02 -0.37 -12.60
CA ASN A 70 -8.66 0.54 -13.68
C ASN A 70 -9.86 1.10 -14.46
N GLY A 71 -11.05 1.22 -13.85
CA GLY A 71 -12.23 1.72 -14.58
C GLY A 71 -12.88 0.69 -15.52
N GLY A 72 -12.29 -0.50 -15.69
CA GLY A 72 -12.80 -1.57 -16.52
C GLY A 72 -12.39 -1.47 -18.00
N ASP A 73 -11.46 -0.58 -18.36
CA ASP A 73 -10.80 -0.57 -19.65
C ASP A 73 -9.32 -0.16 -19.55
N ASP A 74 -8.51 -0.53 -20.55
CA ASP A 74 -7.07 -0.22 -20.58
C ASP A 74 -6.74 1.03 -21.43
N THR A 75 -7.76 1.86 -21.72
CA THR A 75 -7.63 3.00 -22.65
C THR A 75 -7.33 4.31 -21.94
N SER A 76 -7.76 4.43 -20.70
CA SER A 76 -7.34 5.47 -19.77
C SER A 76 -6.32 4.91 -18.79
N ARG A 77 -5.42 5.79 -18.33
CA ARG A 77 -4.32 5.47 -17.40
C ARG A 77 -4.43 6.23 -16.09
N THR A 78 -5.50 7.02 -15.96
CA THR A 78 -5.70 7.98 -14.87
C THR A 78 -7.09 7.84 -14.28
N ASP A 79 -7.86 6.81 -14.63
CA ASP A 79 -9.20 6.56 -14.13
C ASP A 79 -9.21 5.37 -13.18
N GLY A 80 -10.41 5.03 -12.70
CA GLY A 80 -10.58 3.95 -11.76
C GLY A 80 -10.46 4.39 -10.30
N GLN A 81 -10.15 3.43 -9.44
CA GLN A 81 -10.20 3.55 -7.98
C GLN A 81 -9.00 2.87 -7.36
N LEU A 82 -8.44 3.51 -6.34
CA LEU A 82 -7.43 2.93 -5.45
C LEU A 82 -8.02 2.87 -4.05
N ALA A 83 -8.05 1.68 -3.46
CA ALA A 83 -8.58 1.43 -2.14
C ALA A 83 -7.51 0.90 -1.20
N PHE A 84 -7.69 1.21 0.07
CA PHE A 84 -6.80 0.88 1.16
C PHE A 84 -7.58 0.17 2.26
N ARG A 85 -6.94 -0.77 2.93
CA ARG A 85 -7.51 -1.47 4.08
C ARG A 85 -6.43 -1.69 5.13
N LEU A 86 -6.67 -1.21 6.34
CA LEU A 86 -5.87 -1.54 7.51
C LEU A 86 -6.66 -2.45 8.45
N ARG A 87 -5.97 -3.38 9.08
CA ARG A 87 -6.48 -4.20 10.17
C ARG A 87 -6.03 -3.58 11.49
N ILE A 88 -7.00 -3.31 12.36
CA ILE A 88 -6.83 -2.57 13.60
C ILE A 88 -7.27 -3.47 14.76
N SER A 89 -6.46 -3.58 15.80
CA SER A 89 -6.88 -4.22 17.05
C SER A 89 -7.92 -3.34 17.73
N GLY A 90 -9.00 -3.95 18.20
CA GLY A 90 -10.08 -3.15 18.73
C GLY A 90 -11.39 -3.89 18.93
N GLU A 91 -12.20 -3.37 19.83
CA GLU A 91 -13.54 -3.90 20.12
C GLU A 91 -14.64 -2.98 19.56
N ALA A 92 -14.26 -1.90 18.85
CA ALA A 92 -15.14 -0.84 18.37
C ALA A 92 -16.08 -0.32 19.47
N ASN A 93 -15.50 0.11 20.60
CA ASN A 93 -16.26 0.62 21.73
C ASN A 93 -15.75 2.02 22.17
N PRO A 94 -16.46 3.10 21.84
CA PRO A 94 -17.79 3.15 21.21
C PRO A 94 -17.81 2.72 19.73
N ALA A 95 -18.97 2.33 19.23
CA ALA A 95 -19.11 1.86 17.86
C ALA A 95 -18.71 2.93 16.82
N GLY A 96 -17.90 2.52 15.85
CA GLY A 96 -17.43 3.35 14.74
C GLY A 96 -15.94 3.65 14.83
N PHE A 97 -15.33 3.99 13.70
CA PHE A 97 -13.94 4.41 13.66
C PHE A 97 -13.81 5.88 14.08
N SER A 98 -13.06 6.14 15.16
CA SER A 98 -12.96 7.48 15.77
C SER A 98 -11.60 8.17 15.60
N ASN A 99 -10.64 7.46 15.02
CA ASN A 99 -9.25 7.90 14.86
C ASN A 99 -8.93 8.20 13.40
N TYR A 100 -7.66 8.38 13.08
CA TYR A 100 -7.21 8.67 11.72
C TYR A 100 -6.40 7.49 11.20
N ALA A 101 -6.71 7.03 9.99
CA ALA A 101 -5.90 6.06 9.26
C ALA A 101 -5.22 6.78 8.10
N PHE A 102 -3.90 6.65 7.99
CA PHE A 102 -3.06 7.32 7.00
C PHE A 102 -2.32 6.29 6.15
N ILE A 103 -2.37 6.48 4.84
CA ILE A 103 -1.54 5.77 3.89
C ILE A 103 -0.60 6.77 3.26
N GLY A 104 0.69 6.68 3.60
CA GLY A 104 1.74 7.44 2.96
C GLY A 104 2.16 6.76 1.67
N MET A 105 2.32 7.55 0.61
CA MET A 105 2.72 7.08 -0.72
C MET A 105 3.96 7.84 -1.18
N ASP A 106 5.00 7.10 -1.53
CA ASP A 106 6.12 7.57 -2.36
C ASP A 106 5.78 7.25 -3.81
N LEU A 107 5.63 8.31 -4.62
CA LEU A 107 5.25 8.24 -6.03
C LEU A 107 6.47 8.44 -6.95
N THR A 108 7.65 8.72 -6.39
CA THR A 108 8.87 8.99 -7.15
C THR A 108 9.93 7.89 -7.04
N GLY A 109 9.79 7.00 -6.05
CA GLY A 109 10.71 5.90 -5.79
C GLY A 109 12.02 6.36 -5.13
N ASP A 110 12.00 7.48 -4.40
CA ASP A 110 13.17 8.02 -3.72
C ASP A 110 13.20 7.72 -2.20
N GLY A 111 12.22 6.95 -1.71
CA GLY A 111 12.08 6.58 -0.30
C GLY A 111 11.48 7.69 0.57
N VAL A 112 10.99 8.78 -0.04
CA VAL A 112 10.35 9.91 0.62
C VAL A 112 8.84 9.87 0.40
N ILE A 113 8.07 10.07 1.47
CA ILE A 113 6.61 10.13 1.34
C ILE A 113 6.19 11.45 0.71
N ASP A 114 5.46 11.38 -0.39
CA ASP A 114 5.00 12.52 -1.18
C ASP A 114 3.58 12.96 -0.82
N ILE A 115 2.69 11.98 -0.67
CA ILE A 115 1.24 12.16 -0.51
C ILE A 115 0.71 11.26 0.60
N PHE A 116 -0.31 11.75 1.30
CA PHE A 116 -1.13 10.92 2.17
C PHE A 116 -2.55 10.77 1.64
N ALA A 117 -3.07 9.55 1.69
CA ALA A 117 -4.50 9.31 1.70
C ALA A 117 -4.95 9.06 3.14
N GLU A 118 -6.05 9.67 3.56
CA GLU A 118 -6.53 9.62 4.94
C GLU A 118 -8.00 9.23 5.00
N ALA A 119 -8.36 8.37 5.95
CA ALA A 119 -9.72 8.27 6.45
C ALA A 119 -9.80 8.90 7.84
N ALA A 120 -10.41 10.07 7.93
CA ALA A 120 -10.59 10.81 9.18
C ALA A 120 -11.76 10.25 9.98
N GLY A 121 -11.56 9.96 11.26
CA GLY A 121 -12.61 9.50 12.17
C GLY A 121 -13.03 10.58 13.16
N GLY A 122 -13.97 10.21 14.03
CA GLY A 122 -14.44 11.07 15.11
C GLY A 122 -15.49 12.04 14.62
N ASN A 123 -15.23 13.35 14.73
CA ASN A 123 -16.15 14.38 14.22
C ASN A 123 -15.92 14.71 12.75
N ASP A 124 -14.77 14.30 12.21
CA ASP A 124 -14.41 14.50 10.83
C ASP A 124 -14.85 13.24 10.08
N ASP A 125 -15.90 13.32 9.27
CA ASP A 125 -16.50 12.16 8.57
C ASP A 125 -16.06 12.16 7.09
N GLU A 126 -14.73 12.20 6.89
CA GLU A 126 -14.11 12.56 5.61
C GLU A 126 -12.99 11.61 5.18
N ILE A 127 -12.81 11.49 3.86
CA ILE A 127 -11.61 10.92 3.23
C ILE A 127 -10.85 12.06 2.56
N LEU A 128 -9.53 12.12 2.72
CA LEU A 128 -8.71 13.23 2.23
C LEU A 128 -7.49 12.74 1.44
N ILE A 129 -7.11 13.52 0.42
CA ILE A 129 -5.79 13.46 -0.20
C ILE A 129 -5.00 14.69 0.26
N LYS A 130 -3.85 14.45 0.89
CA LYS A 130 -3.03 15.46 1.57
C LYS A 130 -1.61 15.46 1.03
N ASN A 131 -0.98 16.62 1.12
CA ASN A 131 0.45 16.74 0.88
C ASN A 131 1.22 16.23 2.10
N ALA A 132 2.37 15.60 1.92
CA ALA A 132 3.22 15.14 3.02
C ALA A 132 3.91 16.28 3.81
N GLY A 133 3.68 17.55 3.47
CA GLY A 133 4.22 18.70 4.17
C GLY A 133 5.62 19.06 3.71
N SER A 134 6.37 19.77 4.56
CA SER A 134 7.65 20.38 4.20
C SER A 134 8.87 19.73 4.87
N ASP A 135 8.66 18.73 5.73
CA ASP A 135 9.75 18.02 6.37
C ASP A 135 10.40 17.02 5.40
N LEU A 136 11.40 16.26 5.86
CA LEU A 136 12.14 15.37 4.96
C LEU A 136 11.31 14.16 4.53
N ASN A 137 10.34 13.71 5.35
CA ASN A 137 9.44 12.58 5.07
C ASN A 137 10.13 11.27 4.67
N ASP A 138 11.43 11.14 4.97
CA ASP A 138 12.27 10.00 4.63
C ASP A 138 12.33 8.95 5.76
N GLY A 139 11.71 9.20 6.92
CA GLY A 139 11.66 8.27 8.05
C GLY A 139 10.63 8.66 9.13
N PRO A 140 10.45 7.84 10.17
CA PRO A 140 9.38 8.03 11.15
C PRO A 140 9.41 9.38 11.88
N SER A 141 10.62 9.80 12.30
CA SER A 141 10.80 11.07 13.03
C SER A 141 10.85 12.31 12.13
N THR A 142 10.86 12.14 10.81
CA THR A 142 10.93 13.22 9.82
C THR A 142 9.66 13.35 8.98
N THR A 143 8.69 12.45 9.14
CA THR A 143 7.40 12.49 8.46
C THR A 143 6.48 13.54 9.07
N SER A 144 6.03 14.45 8.23
CA SER A 144 4.98 15.43 8.50
C SER A 144 3.73 15.14 7.67
N ILE A 145 2.62 15.80 7.99
CA ILE A 145 1.41 15.75 7.18
C ILE A 145 0.67 17.08 7.32
N THR A 146 0.14 17.60 6.22
CA THR A 146 -0.64 18.84 6.25
C THR A 146 -2.01 18.60 6.89
N ASP A 147 -2.50 19.55 7.68
CA ASP A 147 -3.84 19.51 8.26
C ASP A 147 -4.96 19.68 7.23
N VAL A 148 -4.69 20.39 6.12
CA VAL A 148 -5.66 20.65 5.05
C VAL A 148 -5.60 19.57 3.96
N GLY A 149 -6.75 18.95 3.67
CA GLY A 149 -6.93 18.14 2.47
C GLY A 149 -6.94 18.98 1.21
N ALA A 150 -6.17 18.59 0.20
CA ALA A 150 -6.25 19.20 -1.13
C ALA A 150 -7.50 18.73 -1.87
N ILE A 151 -7.91 17.49 -1.62
CA ILE A 151 -9.14 16.89 -2.12
C ILE A 151 -9.81 16.17 -0.95
N THR A 152 -11.12 16.34 -0.81
CA THR A 152 -11.91 15.84 0.33
C THR A 152 -13.21 15.22 -0.17
N TYR A 153 -13.58 14.08 0.42
CA TYR A 153 -14.84 13.39 0.18
C TYR A 153 -15.55 13.19 1.51
N ALA A 154 -16.88 13.32 1.51
CA ALA A 154 -17.68 12.80 2.61
C ALA A 154 -17.64 11.27 2.57
N LYS A 155 -17.58 10.65 3.74
CA LYS A 155 -17.70 9.19 3.85
C LYS A 155 -19.11 8.74 3.57
N ASP A 156 -19.22 7.63 2.86
CA ASP A 156 -20.44 6.85 2.72
C ASP A 156 -20.11 5.37 2.53
N ALA A 157 -21.15 4.53 2.45
CA ALA A 157 -20.97 3.08 2.31
C ALA A 157 -20.32 2.64 0.99
N SER A 158 -20.17 3.54 0.01
CA SER A 158 -19.49 3.25 -1.25
C SER A 158 -17.98 3.48 -1.18
N ASN A 159 -17.51 4.35 -0.28
CA ASN A 159 -16.11 4.73 -0.20
C ASN A 159 -15.44 4.50 1.16
N PHE A 160 -16.18 4.11 2.19
CA PHE A 160 -15.67 3.83 3.53
C PHE A 160 -16.39 2.65 4.18
N SER A 161 -15.64 1.84 4.93
CA SER A 161 -16.16 0.75 5.75
C SER A 161 -15.36 0.58 7.03
N TRP A 162 -16.07 0.41 8.14
CA TRP A 162 -15.52 -0.01 9.44
C TRP A 162 -16.26 -1.27 9.87
N THR A 163 -15.62 -2.43 9.74
CA THR A 163 -16.27 -3.73 9.95
C THR A 163 -15.38 -4.67 10.74
N ALA A 164 -15.98 -5.48 11.61
CA ALA A 164 -15.25 -6.53 12.29
C ALA A 164 -14.69 -7.53 11.26
N VAL A 165 -13.52 -8.07 11.55
CA VAL A 165 -12.92 -9.18 10.82
C VAL A 165 -13.77 -10.42 11.09
N THR A 166 -14.12 -11.14 10.03
CA THR A 166 -14.97 -12.33 10.02
C THR A 166 -14.45 -13.32 8.98
N ASP A 167 -14.86 -14.58 9.07
CA ASP A 167 -14.56 -15.57 8.03
C ASP A 167 -15.11 -15.21 6.63
N THR A 168 -15.99 -14.21 6.52
CA THR A 168 -16.54 -13.75 5.23
C THR A 168 -15.62 -12.73 4.57
N ASN A 169 -15.14 -11.73 5.31
CA ASN A 169 -14.28 -10.68 4.77
C ASN A 169 -12.77 -11.00 4.94
N ASP A 170 -12.40 -11.98 5.76
CA ASP A 170 -11.03 -12.51 5.85
C ASP A 170 -11.02 -14.06 5.96
N PRO A 171 -11.28 -14.78 4.85
CA PRO A 171 -11.50 -16.22 4.90
C PRO A 171 -10.29 -17.01 5.41
N GLY A 172 -10.47 -17.74 6.52
CA GLY A 172 -9.44 -18.60 7.10
C GLY A 172 -8.41 -17.88 7.97
N ALA A 173 -8.63 -16.59 8.25
CA ALA A 173 -7.79 -15.79 9.10
C ALA A 173 -8.04 -16.07 10.59
N THR A 174 -7.04 -15.73 11.42
CA THR A 174 -7.30 -15.47 12.83
C THR A 174 -8.17 -14.22 12.90
N LEU A 175 -9.24 -14.20 13.68
CA LEU A 175 -10.16 -13.05 13.74
C LEU A 175 -9.73 -11.99 14.76
N ASP A 176 -8.82 -12.36 15.66
CA ASP A 176 -8.35 -11.60 16.82
C ASP A 176 -6.86 -11.92 16.96
N ILE A 177 -5.99 -11.07 16.40
CA ILE A 177 -4.55 -11.34 16.32
C ILE A 177 -3.86 -11.08 17.66
N ASP A 178 -4.27 -10.04 18.38
CA ASP A 178 -3.65 -9.63 19.64
C ASP A 178 -4.18 -10.44 20.84
N GLY A 179 -5.29 -11.17 20.67
CA GLY A 179 -5.92 -11.98 21.70
C GLY A 179 -6.69 -11.15 22.72
N ALA A 180 -7.10 -9.93 22.35
CA ALA A 180 -7.94 -9.07 23.16
C ALA A 180 -9.40 -9.59 23.19
N ALA A 181 -10.32 -8.88 23.86
CA ALA A 181 -11.70 -9.35 24.01
C ALA A 181 -12.58 -8.91 22.82
N GLY A 182 -12.28 -9.35 21.60
CA GLY A 182 -13.07 -9.02 20.42
C GLY A 182 -12.43 -9.51 19.14
N ASN A 183 -13.13 -9.39 18.01
CA ASN A 183 -12.47 -9.53 16.72
C ASN A 183 -11.79 -8.21 16.37
N ASP A 184 -10.66 -8.27 15.68
CA ASP A 184 -10.07 -7.10 15.02
C ASP A 184 -11.07 -6.46 14.05
N TYR A 185 -10.75 -5.26 13.59
CA TYR A 185 -11.57 -4.53 12.63
C TYR A 185 -10.79 -4.14 11.39
N PHE A 186 -11.46 -4.14 10.25
CA PHE A 186 -10.97 -3.47 9.06
C PHE A 186 -11.49 -2.05 8.97
N VAL A 187 -10.57 -1.09 8.81
CA VAL A 187 -10.86 0.23 8.24
C VAL A 187 -10.50 0.18 6.77
N SER A 188 -11.51 0.32 5.90
CA SER A 188 -11.33 0.31 4.44
C SER A 188 -11.85 1.61 3.86
N PHE A 189 -11.09 2.20 2.94
CA PHE A 189 -11.52 3.40 2.24
C PHE A 189 -10.95 3.48 0.83
N LEU A 190 -11.56 4.27 -0.04
CA LEU A 190 -11.10 4.43 -1.42
C LEU A 190 -11.06 5.88 -1.87
N ILE A 191 -10.18 6.13 -2.84
CA ILE A 191 -10.09 7.39 -3.58
C ILE A 191 -10.19 7.11 -5.09
N PRO A 192 -10.79 8.04 -5.87
CA PRO A 192 -10.65 8.03 -7.32
C PRO A 192 -9.18 8.17 -7.74
N TYR A 193 -8.70 7.31 -8.63
CA TYR A 193 -7.29 7.35 -9.06
C TYR A 193 -6.95 8.65 -9.82
N ALA A 194 -7.92 9.22 -10.54
CA ALA A 194 -7.79 10.51 -11.21
C ALA A 194 -7.44 11.65 -10.25
N ASP A 195 -7.94 11.58 -9.02
CA ASP A 195 -7.70 12.60 -8.01
C ASP A 195 -6.31 12.44 -7.38
N LEU A 196 -5.79 11.21 -7.27
CA LEU A 196 -4.38 10.97 -6.93
C LEU A 196 -3.44 11.55 -8.01
N VAL A 197 -3.73 11.30 -9.29
CA VAL A 197 -2.98 11.87 -10.43
C VAL A 197 -3.02 13.40 -10.41
N LEU A 198 -4.19 13.98 -10.16
CA LEU A 198 -4.35 15.42 -10.04
C LEU A 198 -3.56 15.99 -8.87
N ALA A 199 -3.57 15.31 -7.71
CA ALA A 199 -2.80 15.70 -6.55
C ALA A 199 -1.28 15.64 -6.82
N ALA A 200 -0.80 14.57 -7.45
CA ALA A 200 0.60 14.42 -7.86
C ALA A 200 1.06 15.59 -8.73
N SER A 201 0.25 15.97 -9.72
CA SER A 201 0.54 17.12 -10.57
C SER A 201 0.48 18.45 -9.81
N ASN A 202 -0.49 18.65 -8.93
CA ASN A 202 -0.69 19.92 -8.22
C ASN A 202 0.37 20.18 -7.15
N PHE A 203 0.86 19.11 -6.52
CA PHE A 203 1.94 19.18 -5.53
C PHE A 203 3.33 19.26 -6.19
N GLY A 204 3.40 19.10 -7.51
CA GLY A 204 4.65 19.19 -8.27
C GLY A 204 5.54 17.95 -8.14
N ILE A 205 4.94 16.79 -7.87
CA ILE A 205 5.61 15.50 -7.72
C ILE A 205 5.94 14.93 -9.12
N ASP A 206 4.91 14.53 -9.87
CA ASP A 206 5.04 14.14 -11.28
C ASP A 206 3.79 14.59 -12.07
N PRO A 207 3.89 15.56 -13.00
CA PRO A 207 2.75 15.99 -13.83
C PRO A 207 2.32 14.96 -14.87
N ALA A 208 3.09 13.89 -15.06
CA ALA A 208 2.79 12.77 -15.95
C ALA A 208 2.53 11.47 -15.17
N TYR A 209 2.17 11.57 -13.89
CA TYR A 209 1.82 10.42 -13.07
C TYR A 209 0.60 9.68 -13.63
N ASP A 210 0.66 8.35 -13.71
CA ASP A 210 -0.41 7.48 -14.22
C ASP A 210 -0.28 6.05 -13.66
N ASP A 211 -1.15 5.12 -14.05
CA ASP A 211 -1.18 3.73 -13.55
C ASP A 211 -0.01 2.84 -13.99
N THR A 212 0.91 3.36 -14.83
CA THR A 212 2.14 2.67 -15.23
C THR A 212 3.32 2.97 -14.30
N LYS A 213 3.14 3.94 -13.40
CA LYS A 213 4.13 4.33 -12.38
C LYS A 213 4.01 3.43 -11.16
N THR A 214 5.12 3.36 -10.43
CA THR A 214 5.19 2.59 -9.19
C THR A 214 4.79 3.45 -7.99
N ILE A 215 4.29 2.79 -6.94
CA ILE A 215 3.97 3.36 -5.64
C ILE A 215 4.64 2.51 -4.58
N SER A 216 5.31 3.16 -3.63
CA SER A 216 5.71 2.53 -2.38
C SER A 216 4.86 3.08 -1.24
N TYR A 217 4.54 2.25 -0.26
CA TYR A 217 3.58 2.59 0.78
C TYR A 217 4.15 2.48 2.19
N ILE A 218 3.64 3.34 3.07
CA ILE A 218 3.59 3.13 4.51
C ILE A 218 2.15 3.23 4.98
N ALA A 219 1.82 2.52 6.06
CA ALA A 219 0.52 2.62 6.72
C ALA A 219 0.71 3.03 8.18
N ALA A 220 -0.19 3.87 8.66
CA ALA A 220 -0.06 4.49 9.96
C ALA A 220 -1.43 4.90 10.53
N THR A 221 -1.48 5.11 11.83
CA THR A 221 -2.65 5.68 12.51
C THR A 221 -2.28 6.90 13.36
N GLY A 222 -3.28 7.69 13.69
CA GLY A 222 -3.13 8.82 14.60
C GLY A 222 -4.40 9.18 15.34
N THR A 223 -4.24 9.93 16.42
CA THR A 223 -5.36 10.52 17.17
C THR A 223 -5.69 11.94 16.70
N GLN A 224 -4.95 12.48 15.73
CA GLN A 224 -5.08 13.85 15.22
C GLN A 224 -4.85 13.87 13.71
N ALA A 225 -5.59 14.71 12.99
CA ALA A 225 -5.56 14.80 11.52
C ALA A 225 -4.20 15.24 10.92
N ASN A 226 -3.30 15.75 11.75
CA ASN A 226 -2.02 16.32 11.31
C ASN A 226 -0.80 15.69 11.98
N ALA A 227 -0.97 14.51 12.60
CA ALA A 227 0.12 13.82 13.26
C ALA A 227 -0.08 12.30 13.20
N ILE A 228 0.96 11.62 12.71
CA ILE A 228 1.11 10.18 12.90
C ILE A 228 1.74 9.97 14.27
N ASN A 229 0.92 9.68 15.26
CA ASN A 229 1.31 9.66 16.66
C ASN A 229 0.79 8.43 17.42
N SER A 230 0.14 7.52 16.71
CA SER A 230 -0.43 6.30 17.28
C SER A 230 0.43 5.15 16.86
N ASP A 231 0.38 4.73 15.60
CA ASP A 231 1.07 3.52 15.20
C ASP A 231 1.58 3.58 13.75
N PHE A 232 2.58 2.75 13.46
CA PHE A 232 3.17 2.56 12.14
C PHE A 232 3.23 1.08 11.83
N ASN A 233 2.54 0.69 10.76
CA ASN A 233 2.61 -0.69 10.29
C ASN A 233 4.06 -1.08 10.02
N ALA A 234 4.41 -2.26 10.52
CA ALA A 234 5.69 -2.92 10.40
C ALA A 234 6.82 -2.29 11.22
N LEU A 235 6.60 -1.27 12.07
CA LEU A 235 7.62 -0.70 12.95
C LEU A 235 7.29 -0.95 14.40
N ASN A 236 8.24 -1.45 15.19
CA ASN A 236 8.00 -1.50 16.63
C ASN A 236 8.00 -0.09 17.26
N LYS A 237 7.51 -0.04 18.50
CA LYS A 237 7.40 1.17 19.33
C LYS A 237 8.69 1.99 19.39
N GLU A 238 9.85 1.34 19.50
CA GLU A 238 11.14 2.03 19.55
C GLU A 238 11.52 2.67 18.21
N GLU A 239 11.22 1.99 17.10
CA GLU A 239 11.52 2.43 15.74
C GLU A 239 10.58 3.55 15.26
N ALA A 240 9.37 3.66 15.81
CA ALA A 240 8.44 4.74 15.50
C ALA A 240 8.97 6.16 15.84
N SER A 241 10.11 6.25 16.54
CA SER A 241 10.84 7.51 16.80
C SER A 241 12.23 7.55 16.16
N SER A 242 12.54 6.60 15.28
CA SER A 242 13.85 6.43 14.65
C SER A 242 14.19 7.59 13.73
N THR A 243 15.47 7.92 13.68
CA THR A 243 16.08 8.87 12.73
C THR A 243 16.62 8.19 11.46
N SER A 244 16.44 6.87 11.36
CA SER A 244 16.79 6.12 10.15
C SER A 244 15.72 6.29 9.09
N SER A 245 16.11 6.18 7.82
CA SER A 245 15.14 6.25 6.74
C SER A 245 14.19 5.05 6.71
N TRP A 246 13.03 5.20 6.07
CA TRP A 246 12.06 4.13 5.82
C TRP A 246 12.70 2.92 5.15
N GLU A 247 13.53 3.16 4.12
CA GLU A 247 14.27 2.11 3.42
C GLU A 247 15.27 1.41 4.33
N THR A 248 15.98 2.15 5.19
CA THR A 248 16.96 1.57 6.12
C THR A 248 16.28 0.71 7.17
N LEU A 249 15.08 1.10 7.60
CA LEU A 249 14.25 0.33 8.51
C LEU A 249 13.57 -0.87 7.83
N GLY A 250 13.50 -0.86 6.49
CA GLY A 250 12.78 -1.84 5.69
C GLY A 250 11.26 -1.78 5.87
N ALA A 251 10.73 -0.64 6.32
CA ALA A 251 9.34 -0.48 6.72
C ALA A 251 8.43 0.02 5.60
N ILE A 252 8.97 0.78 4.65
CA ILE A 252 8.28 1.09 3.39
C ILE A 252 8.21 -0.18 2.53
N SER A 253 7.11 -0.36 1.80
CA SER A 253 6.99 -1.45 0.84
C SER A 253 8.05 -1.36 -0.27
N GLU A 254 8.22 -2.44 -1.02
CA GLU A 254 8.87 -2.35 -2.33
C GLU A 254 8.05 -1.44 -3.28
N GLU A 255 8.64 -1.07 -4.42
CA GLU A 255 7.91 -0.39 -5.49
C GLU A 255 6.88 -1.33 -6.14
N LEU A 256 5.61 -0.95 -6.07
CA LEU A 256 4.49 -1.75 -6.57
C LEU A 256 3.82 -1.05 -7.76
N ASN A 257 3.26 -1.80 -8.69
CA ASN A 257 2.29 -1.24 -9.64
C ASN A 257 1.04 -0.77 -8.88
N ALA A 258 0.16 -0.01 -9.54
CA ALA A 258 -1.08 0.47 -8.92
C ALA A 258 -1.93 -0.66 -8.29
N ASP A 259 -1.88 -1.88 -8.84
CA ASP A 259 -2.57 -3.07 -8.31
C ASP A 259 -1.91 -3.72 -7.08
N GLY A 260 -0.82 -3.14 -6.57
CA GLY A 260 -0.06 -3.64 -5.44
C GLY A 260 0.88 -4.81 -5.78
N THR A 261 0.98 -5.22 -7.05
CA THR A 261 1.94 -6.25 -7.45
C THR A 261 3.34 -5.67 -7.57
N VAL A 262 4.36 -6.45 -7.20
CA VAL A 262 5.76 -6.02 -7.31
C VAL A 262 6.08 -5.62 -8.75
N ALA A 263 6.60 -4.41 -8.94
CA ALA A 263 7.03 -3.94 -10.23
C ALA A 263 8.18 -4.81 -10.73
N VAL A 264 7.96 -5.57 -11.80
CA VAL A 264 9.01 -6.40 -12.38
C VAL A 264 9.99 -5.48 -13.10
N PRO A 265 11.27 -5.41 -12.69
CA PRO A 265 12.25 -4.60 -13.40
C PRO A 265 12.30 -5.07 -14.85
N GLU A 266 12.02 -4.18 -15.82
CA GLU A 266 11.96 -4.58 -17.22
C GLU A 266 13.26 -5.31 -17.63
N PRO A 267 13.20 -6.58 -18.08
CA PRO A 267 14.41 -7.35 -18.41
C PRO A 267 15.11 -6.88 -19.71
N ALA A 268 14.73 -5.73 -20.27
CA ALA A 268 14.94 -5.40 -21.67
C ALA A 268 16.38 -4.99 -22.03
N THR A 269 17.17 -4.45 -21.11
CA THR A 269 18.50 -3.93 -21.48
C THR A 269 19.59 -5.00 -21.36
N PHE A 270 19.59 -5.79 -20.28
CA PHE A 270 20.63 -6.81 -20.05
C PHE A 270 20.53 -7.99 -21.02
N ALA A 271 19.32 -8.49 -21.28
CA ALA A 271 19.12 -9.60 -22.22
C ALA A 271 19.48 -9.19 -23.67
N LEU A 272 19.20 -7.94 -24.07
CA LEU A 272 19.57 -7.40 -25.37
C LEU A 272 21.10 -7.27 -25.51
N PHE A 273 21.80 -6.76 -24.49
CA PHE A 273 23.26 -6.64 -24.53
C PHE A 273 23.97 -8.01 -24.53
N VAL A 274 23.47 -8.98 -23.75
CA VAL A 274 24.00 -10.35 -23.77
C VAL A 274 23.70 -11.03 -25.11
N GLY A 275 22.49 -10.87 -25.66
CA GLY A 275 22.12 -11.38 -26.98
C GLY A 275 22.99 -10.82 -28.10
N LEU A 276 23.25 -9.50 -28.10
CA LEU A 276 24.13 -8.86 -29.07
C LEU A 276 25.59 -9.32 -28.92
N ALA A 277 26.09 -9.47 -27.69
CA ALA A 277 27.46 -9.94 -27.44
C ALA A 277 27.68 -11.37 -28.01
N VAL A 278 26.73 -12.27 -27.85
CA VAL A 278 26.78 -13.62 -28.42
C VAL A 278 26.76 -13.59 -29.95
N LEU A 279 25.97 -12.69 -30.56
CA LEU A 279 25.91 -12.51 -32.01
C LEU A 279 27.26 -12.02 -32.58
N PHE A 280 27.91 -11.04 -31.91
CA PHE A 280 29.22 -10.53 -32.32
C PHE A 280 30.34 -11.56 -32.16
N VAL A 281 30.27 -12.45 -31.16
CA VAL A 281 31.22 -13.56 -31.00
C VAL A 281 30.99 -14.64 -32.06
N GLY A 282 29.73 -14.95 -32.39
CA GLY A 282 29.36 -15.93 -33.42
C GLY A 282 29.74 -15.51 -34.84
N LEU A 283 29.66 -14.21 -35.16
CA LEU A 283 30.04 -13.66 -36.47
C LEU A 283 31.55 -13.60 -36.70
N ARG A 284 32.37 -13.83 -35.67
CA ARG A 284 33.84 -13.70 -35.72
C ARG A 284 34.59 -15.00 -36.03
N ASN A 285 33.90 -16.05 -36.51
CA ASN A 285 34.54 -17.27 -36.98
C ASN A 285 34.85 -17.21 -38.50
N PRO A 286 36.04 -16.75 -38.93
CA PRO A 286 36.45 -16.87 -40.32
C PRO A 286 36.61 -18.35 -40.67
N ARG A 287 35.78 -18.82 -41.61
CA ARG A 287 35.93 -20.13 -42.26
C ARG A 287 37.37 -20.31 -42.73
N ARG A 288 38.13 -21.19 -42.06
CA ARG A 288 39.37 -21.74 -42.62
C ARG A 288 38.98 -22.63 -43.81
N ARG A 289 39.03 -22.07 -45.01
CA ARG A 289 39.01 -22.84 -46.27
C ARG A 289 40.33 -23.62 -46.35
N LYS A 290 40.24 -24.95 -46.41
CA LYS A 290 41.24 -25.81 -47.03
C LYS A 290 40.77 -26.14 -48.44
#